data_AF-A0A1A9WPW8-F1
#
_entry.id   AF-A0A1A9WPW8-F1
#
_cell.length_a   1.000
_cell.length_b   1.000
_cell.length_c   1.000
_cell.angle_alpha   90.00
_cell.angle_beta   90.00
_cell.angle_gamma   90.00
#
_symmetry.space_group_name_H-M   'P 1'
#
loop_
_entity.id
_entity.type
_entity.pdbx_description
1 polymer ?
#
loop_
_entity_poly.entity_id
_entity_poly.type
_entity_poly.pdbx_seq_one_letter_code
_entity_poly.pdbx_strand_id
1 'polypeptide(L)'
;NNSISHNDCYERINQSTTIRVCAGIIFFYIALSSLRELIQIYQQRLHYILEIVNLISWILYISTLIMVAPVCKADGAITNVHYSAASISVFLSWFRLLLFLQRFDQVGIYVVMFLEILQTLIKVLLVFSILIIAFGLAFYILLSKIIDPQPNHLSFSNIPMSLLRTFSMMLGELDFVGTYVNTYYRDQLKVPVTSFLILSKITFDLTFESFSLSIATG
;
A
#
# COMPACT_ATOMS: atom_id res chain seq x y z
N ASN A 1 -10.14 -35.38 7.02
CA ASN A 1 -10.58 -34.18 7.74
C ASN A 1 -9.56 -33.74 8.81
N ASN A 2 -8.25 -33.71 8.52
CA ASN A 2 -7.22 -33.31 9.50
C ASN A 2 -5.88 -32.88 8.84
N SER A 3 -5.95 -32.19 7.69
CA SER A 3 -4.74 -31.83 6.92
C SER A 3 -4.73 -30.36 6.45
N ILE A 4 -5.40 -29.45 7.18
CA ILE A 4 -5.48 -28.02 6.81
C ILE A 4 -4.81 -27.09 7.84
N SER A 5 -4.43 -27.56 9.04
CA SER A 5 -3.94 -26.67 10.11
C SER A 5 -2.42 -26.70 10.36
N HIS A 6 -1.61 -27.20 9.42
CA HIS A 6 -0.17 -27.40 9.65
C HIS A 6 0.77 -26.48 8.85
N ASN A 7 0.25 -25.59 7.99
CA ASN A 7 1.08 -24.81 7.05
C ASN A 7 1.29 -23.33 7.41
N ASP A 8 0.68 -22.81 8.49
CA ASP A 8 0.74 -21.37 8.81
C ASP A 8 1.57 -21.03 10.06
N CYS A 9 2.14 -22.02 10.74
CA CYS A 9 3.00 -21.78 11.90
C CYS A 9 4.47 -21.77 11.45
N TYR A 10 4.98 -20.58 11.12
CA TYR A 10 6.36 -20.41 10.63
C TYR A 10 7.38 -20.49 11.76
N GLU A 11 7.03 -19.97 12.93
CA GLU A 11 7.95 -19.89 14.06
C GLU A 11 7.17 -19.84 15.38
N ARG A 12 7.65 -20.58 16.39
CA ARG A 12 7.16 -20.44 17.77
C ARG A 12 8.06 -19.48 18.50
N ILE A 13 7.49 -18.41 19.05
CA ILE A 13 8.23 -17.47 19.89
C ILE A 13 8.70 -18.24 21.13
N ASN A 14 10.02 -18.33 21.31
CA ASN A 14 10.56 -18.79 22.58
C ASN A 14 10.26 -17.70 23.62
N GLN A 15 9.33 -17.97 24.55
CA GLN A 15 8.81 -17.00 25.51
C GLN A 15 9.88 -16.61 26.53
N SER A 16 10.85 -15.80 26.10
CA SER A 16 11.80 -15.14 26.98
C SER A 16 11.05 -14.11 27.83
N THR A 17 11.43 -14.00 29.10
CA THR A 17 10.86 -13.03 30.05
C THR A 17 10.94 -11.60 29.51
N THR A 18 12.01 -11.26 28.77
CA THR A 18 12.18 -9.96 28.12
C THR A 18 11.06 -9.64 27.12
N ILE A 19 10.67 -10.59 26.27
CA ILE A 19 9.64 -10.38 25.23
C ILE A 19 8.26 -10.15 25.90
N ARG A 20 7.98 -10.87 26.98
CA ARG A 20 6.74 -10.71 27.75
C ARG A 20 6.67 -9.35 28.45
N VAL A 21 7.78 -8.88 29.01
CA VAL A 21 7.86 -7.54 29.62
C VAL A 21 7.66 -6.45 28.57
N CYS A 22 8.33 -6.54 27.42
CA CYS A 22 8.14 -5.59 26.31
C CYS A 22 6.68 -5.55 25.82
N ALA A 23 6.06 -6.71 25.62
CA ALA A 23 4.65 -6.81 25.23
C ALA A 23 3.71 -6.16 26.27
N GLY A 24 3.99 -6.36 27.57
CA GLY A 24 3.22 -5.73 28.64
C GLY A 24 3.33 -4.20 28.64
N ILE A 25 4.54 -3.66 28.42
CA ILE A 25 4.77 -2.21 28.31
C ILE A 25 4.00 -1.63 27.12
N ILE A 26 4.04 -2.30 25.96
CA ILE A 26 3.33 -1.88 24.75
C ILE A 26 1.82 -1.85 25.01
N PHE A 27 1.27 -2.90 25.63
CA PHE A 27 -0.15 -2.97 25.95
C PHE A 27 -0.59 -1.85 26.90
N PHE A 28 0.22 -1.59 27.94
CA PHE A 28 -0.04 -0.49 28.87
C PHE A 28 -0.01 0.88 28.18
N TYR A 29 0.99 1.11 27.31
CA TYR A 29 1.09 2.34 26.52
C TYR A 29 -0.13 2.55 25.60
N ILE A 30 -0.55 1.49 24.90
CA ILE A 30 -1.74 1.54 24.02
C ILE A 30 -3.00 1.83 24.86
N ALA A 31 -3.16 1.20 26.02
CA ALA A 31 -4.32 1.41 26.90
C ALA A 31 -4.39 2.86 27.43
N LEU A 32 -3.27 3.45 27.83
CA LEU A 32 -3.22 4.86 28.24
C LEU A 32 -3.52 5.81 27.06
N SER A 33 -3.00 5.49 25.89
CA SER A 33 -3.17 6.31 24.68
C SER A 33 -4.61 6.26 24.17
N SER A 34 -5.23 5.08 24.14
CA SER A 34 -6.63 4.92 23.76
C SER A 34 -7.58 5.57 24.76
N LEU A 35 -7.26 5.54 26.06
CA LEU A 35 -8.06 6.23 27.08
C LEU A 35 -8.01 7.75 26.91
N ARG A 36 -6.84 8.33 26.59
CA ARG A 36 -6.73 9.76 26.25
C ARG A 36 -7.58 10.12 25.02
N GLU A 37 -7.53 9.30 23.98
CA GLU A 37 -8.33 9.51 22.77
C GLU A 37 -9.84 9.38 23.03
N LEU A 38 -10.26 8.44 23.87
CA LEU A 38 -11.67 8.31 24.29
C LEU A 38 -12.19 9.54 25.04
N ILE A 39 -11.36 10.15 25.88
CA ILE A 39 -11.70 11.42 26.54
C ILE A 39 -11.87 12.54 25.50
N GLN A 40 -11.00 12.58 24.49
CA GLN A 40 -11.07 13.57 23.41
C GLN A 40 -12.32 13.37 22.52
N ILE A 41 -12.67 12.12 22.22
CA ILE A 41 -13.93 11.73 21.53
C ILE A 41 -15.14 12.25 22.30
N TYR A 42 -15.15 12.06 23.62
CA TYR A 42 -16.29 12.46 24.46
C TYR A 42 -16.55 13.98 24.37
N GLN A 43 -15.48 14.78 24.26
CA GLN A 43 -15.56 16.24 24.22
C GLN A 43 -15.86 16.82 22.83
N GLN A 44 -15.34 16.22 21.74
CA GLN A 44 -15.47 16.75 20.37
C GLN A 44 -16.46 15.98 19.46
N ARG A 45 -16.99 14.83 19.93
CA ARG A 45 -17.99 13.95 19.31
C ARG A 45 -17.82 13.69 17.80
N LEU A 46 -18.45 14.50 16.95
CA LEU A 46 -18.54 14.24 15.51
C LEU A 46 -17.35 14.79 14.71
N HIS A 47 -16.74 15.89 15.17
CA HIS A 47 -15.60 16.47 14.47
C HIS A 47 -14.38 15.52 14.53
N TYR A 48 -14.31 14.72 15.60
CA TYR A 48 -13.24 13.76 15.84
C TYR A 48 -13.18 12.61 14.80
N ILE A 49 -14.34 12.18 14.28
CA ILE A 49 -14.40 11.04 13.35
C ILE A 49 -13.95 11.43 11.93
N LEU A 50 -13.99 12.73 11.61
CA LEU A 50 -13.55 13.27 10.32
C LEU A 50 -12.04 13.56 10.27
N GLU A 51 -11.36 13.57 11.42
CA GLU A 51 -9.93 13.88 11.50
C GLU A 51 -9.09 12.65 11.08
N ILE A 52 -8.41 12.75 9.94
CA ILE A 52 -7.61 11.66 9.35
C ILE A 52 -6.49 11.20 10.31
N VAL A 53 -5.90 12.14 11.06
CA VAL A 53 -4.84 11.88 12.04
C VAL A 53 -5.29 10.91 13.13
N ASN A 54 -6.54 11.04 13.57
CA ASN A 54 -7.10 10.14 14.55
C ASN A 54 -7.31 8.74 13.96
N LEU A 55 -7.87 8.65 12.76
CA LEU A 55 -8.10 7.37 12.08
C LEU A 55 -6.79 6.57 11.93
N ILE A 56 -5.69 7.25 11.55
CA ILE A 56 -4.36 6.65 11.47
C ILE A 56 -3.89 6.12 12.82
N SER A 57 -4.14 6.86 13.91
CA SER A 57 -3.78 6.43 15.27
C SER A 57 -4.52 5.17 15.70
N TRP A 58 -5.83 5.07 15.38
CA TRP A 58 -6.62 3.86 15.64
C TRP A 58 -6.13 2.65 14.86
N ILE A 59 -5.83 2.80 13.56
CA ILE A 59 -5.27 1.72 12.75
C ILE A 59 -3.92 1.26 13.32
N LEU A 60 -3.09 2.22 13.76
CA LEU A 60 -1.81 1.90 14.39
C LEU A 60 -2.04 1.04 15.64
N TYR A 61 -2.91 1.43 16.57
CA TYR A 61 -3.16 0.64 17.78
C TYR A 61 -3.69 -0.76 17.48
N ILE A 62 -4.62 -0.89 16.54
CA ILE A 62 -5.16 -2.20 16.13
C ILE A 62 -4.06 -3.07 15.52
N SER A 63 -3.23 -2.51 14.63
CA SER A 63 -2.13 -3.25 14.00
C SER A 63 -1.07 -3.69 15.01
N THR A 64 -0.69 -2.84 15.97
CA THR A 64 0.24 -3.19 17.04
C THR A 64 -0.34 -4.26 17.98
N LEU A 65 -1.64 -4.21 18.27
CA LEU A 65 -2.30 -5.21 19.10
C LEU A 65 -2.32 -6.58 18.42
N ILE A 66 -2.59 -6.63 17.11
CA ILE A 66 -2.50 -7.86 16.31
C ILE A 66 -1.06 -8.39 16.28
N MET A 67 -0.06 -7.52 16.19
CA MET A 67 1.36 -7.92 16.24
C MET A 67 1.75 -8.55 17.59
N VAL A 68 1.22 -8.04 18.72
CA VAL A 68 1.57 -8.50 20.08
C VAL A 68 0.71 -9.69 20.56
N ALA A 69 -0.45 -9.91 19.93
CA ALA A 69 -1.37 -11.01 20.24
C ALA A 69 -0.75 -12.41 20.41
N PRO A 70 0.22 -12.88 19.59
CA PRO A 70 0.80 -14.22 19.75
C PRO A 70 1.64 -14.36 21.03
N VAL A 71 2.13 -13.27 21.62
CA VAL A 71 2.86 -13.28 22.91
C VAL A 71 1.91 -13.55 24.08
N CYS A 72 0.64 -13.18 23.94
CA CYS A 72 -0.39 -13.40 24.96
C CYS A 72 -1.03 -14.80 24.89
N LYS A 73 -0.94 -15.48 23.74
CA LYS A 73 -1.48 -16.82 23.56
C LYS A 73 -0.46 -17.88 24.01
N ALA A 74 -0.95 -18.92 24.69
CA ALA A 74 -0.12 -20.02 25.18
C ALA A 74 0.56 -20.82 24.04
N ASP A 75 -0.04 -20.86 22.85
CA ASP A 75 0.50 -21.60 21.71
C ASP A 75 1.66 -20.89 21.00
N GLY A 76 1.85 -19.57 21.21
CA GLY A 76 2.98 -18.80 20.67
C GLY A 76 3.16 -18.85 19.15
N ALA A 77 2.14 -19.30 18.41
CA ALA A 77 2.21 -19.55 16.98
C ALA A 77 2.13 -18.24 16.20
N ILE A 78 3.20 -17.92 15.46
CA ILE A 78 3.22 -16.79 14.52
C ILE A 78 2.65 -17.26 13.17
N THR A 79 1.68 -16.50 12.67
CA THR A 79 1.08 -16.63 11.34
C THR A 79 1.48 -15.46 10.46
N ASN A 80 1.31 -15.59 9.14
CA ASN A 80 1.58 -14.53 8.15
C ASN A 80 0.87 -13.20 8.46
N VAL A 81 -0.28 -13.26 9.14
CA VAL A 81 -1.06 -12.09 9.54
C VAL A 81 -0.28 -11.23 10.55
N HIS A 82 0.46 -11.85 11.48
CA HIS A 82 1.25 -11.13 12.47
C HIS A 82 2.43 -10.40 11.85
N TYR A 83 3.12 -11.03 10.88
CA TYR A 83 4.20 -10.39 10.12
C TYR A 83 3.69 -9.20 9.29
N SER A 84 2.55 -9.38 8.60
CA SER A 84 1.93 -8.31 7.84
C SER A 84 1.49 -7.14 8.74
N ALA A 85 0.88 -7.45 9.89
CA ALA A 85 0.49 -6.46 10.88
C ALA A 85 1.68 -5.72 11.49
N ALA A 86 2.80 -6.41 11.74
CA ALA A 86 4.04 -5.80 12.24
C ALA A 86 4.59 -4.76 11.24
N SER A 87 4.65 -5.11 9.95
CA SER A 87 5.10 -4.20 8.89
C SER A 87 4.23 -2.93 8.83
N ILE A 88 2.90 -3.11 8.83
CA ILE A 88 1.94 -2.00 8.84
C ILE A 88 2.14 -1.14 10.10
N SER A 89 2.28 -1.75 11.28
CA SER A 89 2.48 -1.03 12.54
C SER A 89 3.75 -0.18 12.53
N VAL A 90 4.85 -0.70 11.98
CA VAL A 90 6.12 0.05 11.87
C VAL A 90 5.96 1.22 10.90
N PHE A 91 5.37 0.98 9.72
CA PHE A 91 5.13 2.03 8.74
C PHE A 91 4.24 3.16 9.28
N LEU A 92 3.11 2.82 9.91
CA LEU A 92 2.22 3.80 10.53
C LEU A 92 2.88 4.53 11.71
N SER A 93 3.77 3.88 12.46
CA SER A 93 4.51 4.51 13.56
C SER A 93 5.40 5.63 13.06
N TRP A 94 6.16 5.39 11.98
CA TRP A 94 6.96 6.43 11.33
C TRP A 94 6.08 7.54 10.74
N PHE A 95 4.94 7.20 10.15
CA PHE A 95 4.00 8.20 9.67
C PHE A 95 3.43 9.05 10.81
N ARG A 96 3.10 8.44 11.95
CA ARG A 96 2.64 9.15 13.15
C ARG A 96 3.73 10.04 13.75
N LEU A 97 4.99 9.61 13.68
CA LEU A 97 6.13 10.44 14.05
C LEU A 97 6.24 11.67 13.13
N LEU A 98 6.04 11.51 11.82
CA LEU A 98 5.98 12.64 10.88
C LEU A 98 4.87 13.61 11.28
N LEU A 99 3.66 13.13 11.59
CA LEU A 99 2.56 13.99 12.07
C LEU A 99 2.88 14.65 13.42
N PHE A 100 3.61 13.98 14.31
CA PHE A 100 4.06 14.58 15.57
C PHE A 100 5.07 15.71 15.34
N LEU A 101 5.92 15.61 14.31
CA LEU A 101 6.86 16.66 13.95
C LEU A 101 6.19 17.96 13.48
N GLN A 102 4.94 17.89 13.02
CA GLN A 102 4.11 19.05 12.68
C GLN A 102 4.01 20.08 13.83
N ARG A 103 4.13 19.63 15.08
CA ARG A 103 3.97 20.48 16.26
C ARG A 103 5.21 21.32 16.61
N PHE A 104 6.37 21.02 16.01
CA PHE A 104 7.58 21.81 16.24
C PHE A 104 7.61 23.04 15.33
N ASP A 105 7.98 24.20 15.87
CA ASP A 105 7.87 25.47 15.14
C ASP A 105 8.79 25.55 13.90
N GLN A 106 10.01 25.03 13.99
CA GLN A 106 10.98 25.07 12.89
C GLN A 106 10.77 23.99 11.82
N VAL A 107 10.43 22.76 12.24
CA VAL A 107 10.28 21.61 11.35
C VAL A 107 8.83 21.46 10.86
N GLY A 108 7.87 21.88 11.67
CA GLY A 108 6.46 21.66 11.45
C GLY A 108 5.94 22.34 10.19
N ILE A 109 6.43 23.54 9.86
CA ILE A 109 6.05 24.24 8.62
C ILE A 109 6.37 23.40 7.38
N TYR A 110 7.55 22.78 7.33
CA TYR A 110 7.94 21.91 6.22
C TYR A 110 7.07 20.65 6.15
N VAL A 111 6.74 20.07 7.30
CA VAL A 111 5.88 18.90 7.39
C VAL A 111 4.45 19.21 6.92
N VAL A 112 3.87 20.34 7.34
CA VAL A 112 2.54 20.79 6.89
C VAL A 112 2.54 20.95 5.37
N MET A 113 3.53 21.67 4.84
CA MET A 113 3.63 21.90 3.39
C MET A 113 3.77 20.59 2.61
N PHE A 114 4.55 19.63 3.12
CA PHE A 114 4.65 18.30 2.52
C PHE A 114 3.30 17.56 2.52
N LEU A 115 2.54 17.60 3.61
CA LEU A 115 1.23 16.96 3.69
C LEU A 115 0.19 17.61 2.78
N GLU A 116 0.24 18.94 2.62
CA GLU A 116 -0.60 19.66 1.66
C GLU A 116 -0.30 19.23 0.22
N ILE A 117 0.99 19.15 -0.16
CA ILE A 117 1.41 18.66 -1.48
C ILE A 117 0.95 17.21 -1.65
N LEU A 118 1.15 16.34 -0.65
CA LEU A 118 0.69 14.95 -0.70
C LEU A 118 -0.84 14.86 -0.90
N GLN A 119 -1.61 15.71 -0.23
CA GLN A 119 -3.06 15.76 -0.39
C GLN A 119 -3.46 16.18 -1.81
N THR A 120 -2.78 17.16 -2.39
CA THR A 120 -3.02 17.55 -3.79
C THR A 120 -2.67 16.43 -4.75
N LEU A 121 -1.55 15.73 -4.52
CA LEU A 121 -1.13 14.57 -5.31
C LEU A 121 -2.18 13.45 -5.25
N ILE A 122 -2.70 13.12 -4.06
CA ILE A 122 -3.75 12.09 -3.92
C ILE A 122 -5.02 12.49 -4.68
N LYS A 123 -5.43 13.77 -4.65
CA LYS A 123 -6.60 14.24 -5.41
C LYS A 123 -6.40 14.08 -6.92
N VAL A 124 -5.23 14.45 -7.41
CA VAL A 124 -4.86 14.30 -8.82
C VAL A 124 -4.81 12.83 -9.21
N LEU A 125 -4.17 11.98 -8.40
CA LEU A 125 -4.12 10.53 -8.58
C LEU A 125 -5.52 9.89 -8.62
N LEU A 126 -6.47 10.37 -7.80
CA LEU A 126 -7.86 9.88 -7.82
C LEU A 126 -8.55 10.20 -9.15
N VAL A 127 -8.30 11.36 -9.75
CA VAL A 127 -8.83 11.67 -11.09
C VAL A 127 -8.21 10.74 -12.13
N PHE A 128 -6.90 10.51 -12.07
CA PHE A 128 -6.19 9.58 -12.95
C PHE A 128 -6.58 8.11 -12.74
N SER A 129 -7.10 7.74 -11.57
CA SER A 129 -7.51 6.37 -11.29
C SER A 129 -8.55 5.82 -12.27
N ILE A 130 -9.41 6.68 -12.83
CA ILE A 130 -10.39 6.29 -13.86
C ILE A 130 -9.68 5.78 -15.12
N LEU A 131 -8.59 6.44 -15.53
CA LEU A 131 -7.77 6.01 -16.66
C LEU A 131 -6.99 4.74 -16.35
N ILE A 132 -6.43 4.62 -15.14
CA ILE A 132 -5.73 3.40 -14.68
C ILE A 132 -6.69 2.21 -14.73
N ILE A 133 -7.94 2.38 -14.28
CA ILE A 133 -8.96 1.34 -14.32
C ILE A 133 -9.34 0.99 -15.77
N ALA A 134 -9.59 1.99 -16.61
CA ALA A 134 -9.97 1.78 -18.00
C ALA A 134 -8.87 1.03 -18.78
N PHE A 135 -7.63 1.50 -18.71
CA PHE A 135 -6.50 0.86 -19.39
C PHE A 135 -6.13 -0.49 -18.76
N GLY A 136 -6.19 -0.63 -17.44
CA GLY A 136 -5.86 -1.89 -16.77
C GLY A 136 -6.89 -3.00 -17.02
N LEU A 137 -8.17 -2.66 -17.19
CA LEU A 137 -9.19 -3.60 -17.65
C LEU A 137 -9.06 -3.90 -19.15
N ALA A 138 -8.73 -2.91 -19.98
CA ALA A 138 -8.47 -3.14 -21.41
C ALA A 138 -7.28 -4.11 -21.62
N PHE A 139 -6.18 -3.90 -20.88
CA PHE A 139 -5.05 -4.83 -20.89
C PHE A 139 -5.39 -6.19 -20.32
N TYR A 140 -6.18 -6.25 -19.24
CA TYR A 140 -6.68 -7.52 -18.72
C TYR A 140 -7.43 -8.31 -19.81
N ILE A 141 -8.35 -7.70 -20.56
CA ILE A 141 -9.08 -8.39 -21.64
C ILE A 141 -8.16 -8.76 -22.80
N LEU A 142 -7.26 -7.86 -23.20
CA LEU A 142 -6.36 -8.07 -24.34
C LEU A 142 -5.34 -9.20 -24.08
N LEU A 143 -4.78 -9.25 -22.87
CA LEU A 143 -3.73 -10.20 -22.49
C LEU A 143 -4.25 -11.45 -21.77
N SER A 144 -5.47 -11.46 -21.20
CA SER A 144 -6.07 -12.66 -20.58
C SER A 144 -6.31 -13.79 -21.57
N LYS A 145 -6.36 -13.50 -22.88
CA LYS A 145 -6.54 -14.48 -23.95
C LYS A 145 -5.24 -15.13 -24.43
N ILE A 146 -4.08 -14.76 -23.86
CA ILE A 146 -2.80 -15.40 -24.15
C ILE A 146 -2.72 -16.71 -23.36
N ILE A 147 -3.01 -17.79 -24.06
CA ILE A 147 -2.91 -19.18 -23.61
C ILE A 147 -1.42 -19.51 -23.58
N ASP A 148 -0.72 -19.24 -22.47
CA ASP A 148 0.40 -20.06 -21.99
C ASP A 148 0.96 -19.50 -20.66
N PRO A 149 1.27 -20.37 -19.68
CA PRO A 149 1.76 -19.95 -18.37
C PRO A 149 3.24 -19.56 -18.46
N GLN A 150 3.53 -18.29 -18.72
CA GLN A 150 4.87 -17.74 -18.51
C GLN A 150 5.01 -17.23 -17.07
N PRO A 151 6.12 -17.51 -16.35
CA PRO A 151 6.30 -17.09 -14.95
C PRO A 151 6.19 -15.56 -14.74
N ASN A 152 6.41 -14.76 -15.79
CA ASN A 152 6.32 -13.29 -15.77
C ASN A 152 4.97 -12.73 -16.27
N HIS A 153 4.05 -13.58 -16.76
CA HIS A 153 2.71 -13.16 -17.22
C HIS A 153 1.63 -13.27 -16.14
N LEU A 154 2.00 -13.70 -14.92
CA LEU A 154 1.10 -13.71 -13.77
C LEU A 154 0.60 -12.30 -13.38
N SER A 155 1.30 -11.24 -13.81
CA SER A 155 0.90 -9.86 -13.51
C SER A 155 -0.39 -9.41 -14.21
N PHE A 156 -0.92 -10.16 -15.18
CA PHE A 156 -2.21 -9.85 -15.83
C PHE A 156 -3.30 -10.92 -15.58
N SER A 157 -3.01 -11.93 -14.75
CA SER A 157 -3.96 -12.99 -14.41
C SER A 157 -5.05 -12.50 -13.44
N ASN A 158 -4.68 -11.60 -12.53
CA ASN A 158 -5.57 -11.02 -11.54
C ASN A 158 -5.83 -9.55 -11.87
N ILE A 159 -7.10 -9.13 -11.78
CA ILE A 159 -7.54 -7.73 -11.94
C ILE A 159 -6.68 -6.74 -11.13
N PRO A 160 -6.38 -6.95 -9.83
CA PRO A 160 -5.53 -6.01 -9.09
C PRO A 160 -4.09 -5.94 -9.59
N MET A 161 -3.54 -7.04 -10.11
CA MET A 161 -2.17 -7.06 -10.64
C MET A 161 -2.09 -6.34 -11.99
N SER A 162 -3.11 -6.46 -12.84
CA SER A 162 -3.15 -5.74 -14.12
C SER A 162 -3.28 -4.23 -13.91
N LEU A 163 -4.06 -3.81 -12.92
CA LEU A 163 -4.18 -2.41 -12.51
C LEU A 163 -2.85 -1.87 -11.97
N LEU A 164 -2.20 -2.60 -11.06
CA LEU A 164 -0.92 -2.18 -10.48
C LEU A 164 0.18 -2.07 -11.55
N ARG A 165 0.20 -3.00 -12.51
CA ARG A 165 1.13 -2.96 -13.65
C ARG A 165 0.82 -1.80 -14.61
N THR A 166 -0.45 -1.46 -14.80
CA THR A 166 -0.84 -0.29 -15.60
C THR A 166 -0.42 1.01 -14.90
N PHE A 167 -0.56 1.06 -13.58
CA PHE A 167 -0.08 2.17 -12.76
C PHE A 167 1.45 2.32 -12.85
N SER A 168 2.23 1.24 -12.75
CA SER A 168 3.69 1.31 -12.90
C SER A 168 4.11 1.74 -14.32
N MET A 169 3.38 1.29 -15.35
CA MET A 169 3.58 1.77 -16.72
C MET A 169 3.29 3.27 -16.87
N MET A 170 2.27 3.79 -16.17
CA MET A 170 1.99 5.24 -16.12
C MET A 170 3.08 6.02 -15.37
N LEU A 171 3.74 5.43 -14.36
CA LEU A 171 4.90 6.07 -13.70
C LEU A 171 6.17 6.08 -14.58
N GLY A 172 6.13 5.46 -15.77
CA GLY A 172 7.26 5.38 -16.69
C GLY A 172 8.19 4.19 -16.45
N GLU A 173 7.89 3.32 -15.47
CA GLU A 173 8.62 2.08 -15.25
C GLU A 173 8.14 1.01 -16.24
N LEU A 174 8.65 1.10 -17.48
CA LEU A 174 8.45 0.09 -18.51
C LEU A 174 9.59 -0.92 -18.48
N ASP A 175 9.35 -2.12 -17.92
CA ASP A 175 10.19 -3.29 -18.21
C ASP A 175 9.87 -3.83 -19.61
N PHE A 176 10.32 -3.07 -20.62
CA PHE A 176 10.06 -3.31 -22.04
C PHE A 176 10.68 -4.63 -22.51
N VAL A 177 11.85 -4.98 -21.98
CA VAL A 177 12.63 -6.16 -22.38
C VAL A 177 11.99 -7.45 -21.85
N GLY A 178 11.57 -7.47 -20.59
CA GLY A 178 10.91 -8.62 -20.00
C GLY A 178 9.51 -8.89 -20.57
N THR A 179 8.76 -7.81 -20.84
CA THR A 179 7.32 -7.90 -21.16
C THR A 179 7.03 -8.01 -22.66
N TYR A 180 7.74 -7.23 -23.48
CA TYR A 180 7.42 -7.08 -24.91
C TYR A 180 8.44 -7.77 -25.81
N VAL A 181 9.73 -7.61 -25.52
CA VAL A 181 10.80 -8.18 -26.36
C VAL A 181 10.78 -9.71 -26.30
N ASN A 182 10.81 -10.32 -25.10
CA ASN A 182 10.76 -11.78 -24.96
C ASN A 182 9.51 -12.42 -25.58
N THR A 183 8.37 -11.72 -25.53
CA THR A 183 7.08 -12.19 -26.04
C THR A 183 6.99 -12.04 -27.57
N TYR A 184 7.62 -11.00 -28.13
CA TYR A 184 7.69 -10.76 -29.58
C TYR A 184 8.58 -11.79 -30.28
N TYR A 185 9.75 -12.12 -29.72
CA TYR A 185 10.66 -13.12 -30.29
C TYR A 185 10.13 -14.56 -30.22
N ARG A 186 9.07 -14.83 -29.45
CA ARG A 186 8.46 -16.17 -29.32
C ARG A 186 7.18 -16.38 -30.14
N ASP A 187 6.78 -15.45 -31.01
CA ASP A 187 5.58 -15.55 -31.85
C ASP A 187 4.26 -15.81 -31.08
N GLN A 188 4.19 -15.43 -29.79
CA GLN A 188 3.04 -15.69 -28.92
C GLN A 188 1.99 -14.56 -28.90
N LEU A 189 2.23 -13.45 -29.62
CA LEU A 189 1.31 -12.31 -29.67
C LEU A 189 0.29 -12.45 -30.81
N LYS A 190 -0.95 -12.79 -30.48
CA LYS A 190 -2.06 -12.85 -31.44
C LYS A 190 -2.52 -11.46 -31.96
N VAL A 191 -2.12 -10.37 -31.28
CA VAL A 191 -2.40 -8.97 -31.66
C VAL A 191 -1.30 -7.99 -31.19
N PRO A 192 -0.14 -7.90 -31.87
CA PRO A 192 0.96 -7.02 -31.44
C PRO A 192 0.61 -5.52 -31.59
N VAL A 193 -0.16 -5.14 -32.61
CA VAL A 193 -0.43 -3.74 -32.97
C VAL A 193 -1.24 -2.99 -31.90
N THR A 194 -2.21 -3.64 -31.26
CA THR A 194 -3.05 -3.01 -30.22
C THR A 194 -2.25 -2.69 -28.96
N SER A 195 -1.31 -3.56 -28.57
CA SER A 195 -0.43 -3.31 -27.42
C SER A 195 0.51 -2.13 -27.67
N PHE A 196 1.07 -2.00 -28.88
CA PHE A 196 1.91 -0.86 -29.27
C PHE A 196 1.14 0.46 -29.32
N LEU A 197 -0.13 0.44 -29.77
CA LEU A 197 -0.98 1.64 -29.79
C LEU A 197 -1.33 2.11 -28.38
N ILE A 198 -1.60 1.20 -27.45
CA ILE A 198 -1.90 1.58 -26.05
C ILE A 198 -0.63 2.11 -25.37
N LEU A 199 0.53 1.50 -25.59
CA LEU A 199 1.82 2.03 -25.09
C LEU A 199 2.13 3.42 -25.67
N SER A 200 1.90 3.61 -26.96
CA SER A 200 2.07 4.90 -27.63
C SER A 200 1.14 5.97 -27.04
N LYS A 201 -0.11 5.60 -26.73
CA LYS A 201 -1.08 6.49 -26.08
C LYS A 201 -0.71 6.83 -24.63
N ILE A 202 -0.24 5.86 -23.84
CA ILE A 202 0.24 6.09 -22.47
C ILE A 202 1.46 7.02 -22.48
N THR A 203 2.40 6.79 -23.38
CA THR A 203 3.60 7.63 -23.50
C THR A 203 3.22 9.05 -23.93
N PHE A 204 2.25 9.20 -24.85
CA PHE A 204 1.76 10.50 -25.29
C PHE A 204 1.06 11.28 -24.17
N ASP A 205 0.21 10.64 -23.36
CA ASP A 205 -0.45 11.28 -22.21
C ASP A 205 0.58 11.75 -21.17
N LEU A 206 1.59 10.92 -20.86
CA LEU A 206 2.65 11.30 -19.91
C LEU A 206 3.52 12.45 -20.42
N THR A 207 3.80 12.46 -21.73
CA THR A 207 4.55 13.55 -22.36
C THR A 207 3.72 14.84 -22.38
N PHE A 208 2.40 14.73 -22.57
CA PHE A 208 1.49 15.87 -22.55
C PHE A 208 1.31 16.46 -21.14
N GLU A 209 1.27 15.61 -20.12
CA GLU A 209 1.12 16.04 -18.73
C GLU A 209 2.42 16.68 -18.20
N SER A 210 3.58 16.08 -18.48
CA SER A 210 4.87 16.69 -18.16
C SER A 210 5.10 18.02 -18.91
N PHE A 211 4.64 18.12 -20.16
CA PHE A 211 4.65 19.37 -20.91
C PHE A 211 3.71 20.43 -20.29
N SER A 212 2.50 20.05 -19.90
CA SER A 212 1.55 20.96 -19.26
C SER A 212 2.05 21.46 -17.90
N LEU A 213 2.70 20.60 -17.12
CA LEU A 213 3.33 20.98 -15.85
C LEU A 213 4.50 21.95 -16.08
N SER A 214 5.29 21.74 -17.13
CA SER A 214 6.40 22.63 -17.51
C SER A 214 5.93 24.02 -17.98
N ILE A 215 4.76 24.12 -18.62
CA ILE A 215 4.15 25.40 -19.01
C ILE A 215 3.51 26.10 -17.82
N ALA A 216 2.99 25.36 -16.84
CA ALA A 216 2.39 25.93 -15.63
C ALA A 216 3.41 26.44 -14.61
N THR A 217 4.67 26.00 -14.71
CA THR A 217 5.76 26.35 -13.77
C THR A 217 6.82 27.30 -14.35
N GLY A 218 6.73 27.65 -15.64
CA GLY A 218 7.57 28.66 -16.31
C GLY A 218 6.79 29.93 -16.61
#